data_AF-A0A7V9NI35-F1
#
_entry.id   AF-A0A7V9NI35-F1
#
_cell.length_a   1.000
_cell.length_b   1.000
_cell.length_c   1.000
_cell.angle_alpha   90.00
_cell.angle_beta   90.00
_cell.angle_gamma   90.00
#
_symmetry.space_group_name_H-M   'P 1'
#
loop_
_entity.id
_entity.type
_entity.pdbx_description
1 polymer ?
#
loop_
_entity_poly.entity_id
_entity_poly.type
_entity_poly.pdbx_seq_one_letter_code
_entity_poly.pdbx_strand_id
1 'polypeptide(L)'
;MFEAFVTIVRRKCDRLFQIAGVDPSALGDTGMSDPLIKAIAQEAGDVANQFLNICIRAIDYCPPADLELGEYLRALITADGDIERTDKWGFREAVMRSFRRRCIFPDHVHFMTEDAVRWAPPGAALNIPALAFRNLRFEGEPGQPASAEELARQADALGAFVTRPEHARHFQLISAGSRLPKGIVQASPAIVQSVRVTRRAAPDGRVLFDLVGEVTQSCTVERSGSLFEVQGGSTVIVDPEGNVRYSIFKRLESDGRRARQHAAMTGPLRAFWQKKGRRWSLRPDMMRRLHGAR
;
A
#
# COMPACT_ATOMS: atom_id res chain seq x y z
N MET A 1 0.07 8.03 13.22
CA MET A 1 -1.22 8.56 12.74
C MET A 1 -1.84 9.58 13.68
N PHE A 2 -2.34 9.20 14.86
CA PHE A 2 -3.02 10.16 15.76
C PHE A 2 -2.18 11.40 16.11
N GLU A 3 -0.89 11.22 16.37
CA GLU A 3 0.04 12.34 16.62
C GLU A 3 0.19 13.30 15.42
N ALA A 4 0.22 12.76 14.20
CA ALA A 4 0.24 13.57 12.98
C ALA A 4 -1.07 14.37 12.85
N PHE A 5 -2.21 13.70 13.09
CA PHE A 5 -3.52 14.34 13.14
C PHE A 5 -3.56 15.52 14.12
N VAL A 6 -3.16 15.32 15.38
CA VAL A 6 -3.12 16.39 16.39
C VAL A 6 -2.21 17.55 15.96
N THR A 7 -1.06 17.23 15.34
CA THR A 7 -0.12 18.24 14.84
C THR A 7 -0.79 19.13 13.78
N ILE A 8 -1.53 18.53 12.84
CA ILE A 8 -2.21 19.27 11.78
C ILE A 8 -3.42 20.05 12.30
N VAL A 9 -4.20 19.48 13.22
CA VAL A 9 -5.31 20.20 13.86
C VAL A 9 -4.82 21.46 14.55
N ARG A 10 -3.71 21.39 15.30
CA ARG A 10 -3.09 22.58 15.92
C ARG A 10 -2.76 23.63 14.87
N ARG A 11 -1.98 23.27 13.84
CA ARG A 11 -1.60 24.19 12.74
C ARG A 11 -2.80 24.89 12.10
N LYS A 12 -3.88 24.15 11.82
CA LYS A 12 -5.07 24.70 11.16
C LYS A 12 -5.93 25.56 12.10
N CYS A 13 -5.99 25.20 13.38
CA CYS A 13 -6.74 25.95 14.38
C CYS A 13 -6.00 27.18 14.91
N ASP A 14 -4.67 27.30 14.74
CA ASP A 14 -3.87 28.43 15.22
C ASP A 14 -4.48 29.79 14.80
N ARG A 15 -4.98 29.90 13.57
CA ARG A 15 -5.66 31.11 13.07
C ARG A 15 -6.93 31.44 13.85
N LEU A 16 -7.69 30.43 14.28
CA LEU A 16 -8.95 30.62 15.00
C LEU A 16 -8.68 31.16 16.40
N PHE A 17 -7.64 30.64 17.06
CA PHE A 17 -7.16 31.15 18.35
C PHE A 17 -6.68 32.60 18.25
N GLN A 18 -5.91 32.94 17.20
CA GLN A 18 -5.47 34.31 16.95
C GLN A 18 -6.65 35.28 16.75
N ILE A 19 -7.65 34.88 15.96
CA ILE A 19 -8.86 35.71 15.73
C ILE A 19 -9.65 35.90 17.02
N ALA A 20 -9.74 34.86 17.86
CA ALA A 20 -10.47 34.93 19.12
C ALA A 20 -9.70 35.64 20.25
N GLY A 21 -8.41 35.90 20.09
CA GLY A 21 -7.55 36.46 21.13
C GLY A 21 -7.35 35.52 22.33
N VAL A 22 -7.44 34.20 22.11
CA VAL A 22 -7.32 33.18 23.16
C VAL A 22 -6.06 32.35 22.96
N ASP A 23 -5.33 32.06 24.03
CA ASP A 23 -4.19 31.14 23.99
C ASP A 23 -4.70 29.69 23.75
N PRO A 24 -4.19 28.97 22.74
CA PRO A 24 -4.49 27.54 22.54
C PRO A 24 -4.26 26.67 23.79
N SER A 25 -3.37 27.08 24.70
CA SER A 25 -3.09 26.36 25.95
C SER A 25 -4.24 26.46 26.97
N ALA A 26 -5.10 27.47 26.86
CA ALA A 26 -6.23 27.71 27.75
C ALA A 26 -7.48 26.83 27.43
N LEU A 27 -7.33 25.87 26.51
CA LEU A 27 -8.39 24.95 26.08
C LEU A 27 -8.80 24.02 27.22
N GLY A 28 -9.99 24.27 27.78
CA GLY A 28 -10.55 23.54 28.92
C GLY A 28 -10.50 24.31 30.24
N ASP A 29 -9.69 25.37 30.34
CA ASP A 29 -9.50 26.15 31.57
C ASP A 29 -10.34 27.44 31.59
N THR A 30 -10.65 27.99 30.42
CA THR A 30 -11.49 29.21 30.27
C THR A 30 -12.75 28.91 29.44
N GLY A 31 -13.84 29.59 29.77
CA GLY A 31 -15.08 29.52 29.00
C GLY A 31 -14.88 30.07 27.58
N MET A 32 -14.65 29.17 26.63
CA MET A 32 -14.58 29.53 25.21
C MET A 32 -15.99 29.78 24.68
N SER A 33 -16.12 30.73 23.75
CA SER A 33 -17.39 30.96 23.08
C SER A 33 -17.82 29.74 22.25
N ASP A 34 -19.12 29.41 22.27
CA ASP A 34 -19.69 28.33 21.45
C ASP A 34 -19.31 28.40 19.96
N PRO A 35 -19.27 29.58 19.30
CA PRO A 35 -18.82 29.68 17.91
C PRO A 35 -17.38 29.23 17.69
N LEU A 36 -16.47 29.56 18.62
CA LEU A 36 -15.07 29.13 18.55
C LEU A 36 -14.95 27.61 18.70
N ILE A 37 -15.66 27.03 19.67
CA ILE A 37 -15.69 25.57 19.88
C ILE A 37 -16.20 24.87 18.62
N LYS A 38 -17.30 25.36 18.03
CA LYS A 38 -17.85 24.80 16.78
C LYS A 38 -16.87 24.90 15.61
N ALA A 39 -16.18 26.04 15.47
CA ALA A 39 -15.18 26.23 14.41
C ALA A 39 -13.97 25.27 14.56
N ILE A 40 -13.47 25.10 15.78
CA ILE A 40 -12.38 24.16 16.08
C ILE A 40 -12.83 22.71 15.82
N ALA A 41 -14.05 22.36 16.24
CA ALA A 41 -14.61 21.03 16.01
C ALA A 41 -14.78 20.73 14.51
N GLN A 42 -15.23 21.71 13.73
CA GLN A 42 -15.35 21.57 12.27
C GLN A 42 -13.97 21.34 11.62
N GLU A 43 -12.97 22.16 11.95
CA GLU A 43 -11.60 22.00 11.42
C GLU A 43 -11.01 20.64 11.81
N ALA A 44 -11.21 20.19 13.05
CA ALA A 44 -10.76 18.87 13.49
C ALA A 44 -11.46 17.74 12.71
N GLY A 45 -12.76 17.86 12.46
CA GLY A 45 -13.53 16.94 11.63
C GLY A 45 -13.03 16.88 10.19
N ASP A 46 -12.75 18.03 9.59
CA ASP A 46 -12.23 18.13 8.21
C ASP A 46 -10.83 17.50 8.10
N VAL A 47 -9.95 17.75 9.08
CA VAL A 47 -8.63 17.11 9.15
C VAL A 47 -8.76 15.60 9.32
N ALA A 48 -9.66 15.13 10.20
CA ALA A 48 -9.89 13.70 10.41
C ALA A 48 -10.36 13.01 9.12
N ASN A 49 -11.31 13.63 8.40
CA ASN A 49 -11.79 13.14 7.11
C ASN A 49 -10.66 13.09 6.06
N GLN A 50 -9.81 14.12 6.00
CA GLN A 50 -8.65 14.12 5.11
C GLN A 50 -7.67 12.99 5.44
N PHE A 51 -7.35 12.77 6.72
CA PHE A 51 -6.50 11.64 7.14
C PHE A 51 -7.11 10.29 6.79
N LEU A 52 -8.41 10.10 7.00
CA LEU A 52 -9.11 8.88 6.62
C LEU A 52 -9.01 8.62 5.11
N ASN A 53 -9.23 9.65 4.29
CA ASN A 53 -9.11 9.54 2.84
C ASN A 53 -7.67 9.26 2.39
N ILE A 54 -6.65 9.81 3.07
CA ILE A 54 -5.24 9.42 2.84
C ILE A 54 -5.04 7.93 3.16
N CYS A 55 -5.51 7.45 4.31
CA CYS A 55 -5.37 6.05 4.73
C CYS A 55 -6.06 5.07 3.77
N ILE A 56 -7.26 5.38 3.31
CA ILE A 56 -8.02 4.56 2.36
C ILE A 56 -7.28 4.50 1.02
N ARG A 57 -6.89 5.65 0.45
CA ARG A 57 -6.16 5.70 -0.83
C ARG A 57 -4.83 4.97 -0.75
N ALA A 58 -4.13 5.02 0.38
CA ALA A 58 -2.86 4.33 0.57
C ALA A 58 -2.96 2.81 0.40
N ILE A 59 -4.13 2.20 0.62
CA ILE A 59 -4.31 0.75 0.42
C ILE A 59 -3.98 0.34 -1.02
N ASP A 60 -4.34 1.17 -2.01
CA ASP A 60 -4.02 0.94 -3.42
C ASP A 60 -2.52 1.05 -3.73
N TYR A 61 -1.75 1.66 -2.83
CA TYR A 61 -0.29 1.84 -2.95
C TYR A 61 0.50 0.90 -2.04
N CYS A 62 -0.14 -0.16 -1.54
CA CYS A 62 0.50 -1.22 -0.78
C CYS A 62 0.95 -2.36 -1.69
N PRO A 63 2.03 -3.10 -1.32
CA PRO A 63 2.30 -4.40 -1.92
C PRO A 63 1.11 -5.36 -1.70
N PRO A 64 0.91 -6.34 -2.60
CA PRO A 64 -0.29 -7.19 -2.57
C PRO A 64 -0.25 -8.28 -1.50
N ALA A 65 0.88 -8.46 -0.82
CA ALA A 65 1.08 -9.47 0.22
C ALA A 65 2.12 -9.00 1.24
N ASP A 66 2.03 -9.54 2.46
CA ASP A 66 2.97 -9.32 3.57
C ASP A 66 3.29 -7.84 3.84
N LEU A 67 2.26 -6.99 3.91
CA LEU A 67 2.41 -5.56 4.16
C LEU A 67 3.13 -5.27 5.49
N GLU A 68 4.17 -4.44 5.43
CA GLU A 68 4.90 -3.92 6.58
C GLU A 68 4.55 -2.44 6.85
N LEU A 69 4.67 -2.00 8.10
CA LEU A 69 4.34 -0.60 8.47
C LEU A 69 5.20 0.44 7.73
N GLY A 70 6.46 0.10 7.45
CA GLY A 70 7.33 0.94 6.63
C GLY A 70 6.84 1.07 5.19
N GLU A 71 6.29 0.00 4.61
CA GLU A 71 5.70 0.01 3.26
C GLU A 71 4.38 0.81 3.26
N TYR A 72 3.58 0.71 4.32
CA TYR A 72 2.38 1.53 4.48
C TYR A 72 2.72 3.02 4.59
N LEU A 73 3.82 3.39 5.24
CA LEU A 73 4.30 4.78 5.23
C LEU A 73 4.58 5.26 3.79
N ARG A 74 5.29 4.46 2.99
CA ARG A 74 5.54 4.80 1.58
C ARG A 74 4.24 4.97 0.81
N ALA A 75 3.28 4.09 1.05
CA ALA A 75 1.95 4.14 0.45
C ALA A 75 1.19 5.42 0.81
N LEU A 76 1.15 5.81 2.09
CA LEU A 76 0.53 7.05 2.57
C LEU A 76 1.10 8.29 1.88
N ILE A 77 2.43 8.40 1.85
CA ILE A 77 3.14 9.57 1.30
C ILE A 77 3.00 9.64 -0.23
N THR A 78 3.03 8.49 -0.91
CA THR A 78 2.85 8.42 -2.38
C THR A 78 1.43 8.78 -2.78
N ALA A 79 0.43 8.16 -2.14
CA ALA A 79 -0.97 8.36 -2.45
C ALA A 79 -1.42 9.82 -2.24
N ASP A 80 -0.94 10.45 -1.16
CA ASP A 80 -1.25 11.85 -0.89
C ASP A 80 -0.52 12.80 -1.86
N GLY A 81 0.78 12.59 -2.10
CA GLY A 81 1.58 13.42 -3.01
C GLY A 81 1.16 13.35 -4.48
N ASP A 82 0.44 12.31 -4.88
CA ASP A 82 -0.17 12.20 -6.21
C ASP A 82 -1.41 13.09 -6.38
N ILE A 83 -2.10 13.39 -5.29
CA ILE A 83 -3.38 14.13 -5.28
C ILE A 83 -3.16 15.58 -4.90
N GLU A 84 -2.39 15.84 -3.84
CA GLU A 84 -2.08 17.18 -3.36
C GLU A 84 -0.57 17.41 -3.43
N ARG A 85 -0.10 18.11 -4.46
CA ARG A 85 1.34 18.31 -4.67
C ARG A 85 1.95 19.30 -3.67
N THR A 86 1.19 20.28 -3.20
CA THR A 86 1.72 21.42 -2.43
C THR A 86 1.90 21.08 -0.96
N ASP A 87 1.01 20.24 -0.40
CA ASP A 87 0.93 19.93 1.04
C ASP A 87 1.01 21.16 1.94
N LYS A 88 0.12 22.13 1.71
CA LYS A 88 0.12 23.44 2.38
C LYS A 88 0.27 23.37 3.92
N TRP A 89 -0.27 22.34 4.55
CA TRP A 89 -0.29 22.20 6.02
C TRP A 89 0.75 21.19 6.55
N GLY A 90 1.51 20.54 5.66
CA GLY A 90 2.55 19.59 6.03
C GLY A 90 2.01 18.27 6.58
N PHE A 91 0.92 17.72 6.00
CA PHE A 91 0.38 16.41 6.36
C PHE A 91 1.43 15.31 6.21
N ARG A 92 2.18 15.31 5.10
CA ARG A 92 3.19 14.28 4.82
C ARG A 92 4.34 14.36 5.80
N GLU A 93 4.82 15.56 6.10
CA GLU A 93 5.84 15.81 7.13
C GLU A 93 5.39 15.32 8.51
N ALA A 94 4.15 15.64 8.92
CA ALA A 94 3.60 15.22 10.20
C ALA A 94 3.50 13.69 10.30
N VAL A 95 3.05 13.02 9.22
CA VAL A 95 3.00 11.56 9.12
C VAL A 95 4.40 10.97 9.25
N MET A 96 5.36 11.40 8.43
CA MET A 96 6.72 10.88 8.44
C MET A 96 7.39 11.03 9.81
N ARG A 97 7.27 12.19 10.46
CA ARG A 97 7.78 12.39 11.83
C ARG A 97 7.13 11.46 12.84
N SER A 98 5.82 11.24 12.74
CA SER A 98 5.12 10.36 13.68
C SER A 98 5.57 8.90 13.56
N PHE A 99 5.91 8.43 12.34
CA PHE A 99 6.47 7.10 12.11
C PHE A 99 7.92 7.01 12.61
N ARG A 100 8.74 8.03 12.33
CA ARG A 100 10.11 8.13 12.83
C ARG A 100 10.20 8.03 14.35
N ARG A 101 9.33 8.76 15.06
CA ARG A 101 9.28 8.76 16.54
C ARG A 101 8.91 7.38 17.12
N ARG A 102 8.30 6.51 16.33
CA ARG A 102 7.95 5.12 16.68
C ARG A 102 8.97 4.11 16.15
N CYS A 103 10.11 4.57 15.66
CA CYS A 103 11.15 3.75 15.04
C CYS A 103 10.63 2.90 13.86
N ILE A 104 9.63 3.40 13.13
CA ILE A 104 9.12 2.76 11.93
C ILE A 104 9.77 3.41 10.71
N PHE A 105 10.54 2.63 9.98
CA PHE A 105 11.28 3.05 8.79
C PHE A 105 10.91 2.19 7.59
N PRO A 106 10.83 2.76 6.38
CA PRO A 106 10.71 1.96 5.18
C PRO A 106 12.02 1.23 4.88
N ASP A 107 11.93 -0.05 4.52
CA ASP A 107 13.07 -0.79 4.01
C ASP A 107 13.61 -0.09 2.74
N HIS A 108 14.95 -0.09 2.60
CA HIS A 108 15.67 0.50 1.45
C HIS A 108 15.52 2.01 1.25
N VAL A 109 15.15 2.75 2.30
CA VAL A 109 15.12 4.23 2.30
C VAL A 109 16.19 4.75 3.25
N HIS A 110 17.25 5.34 2.70
CA HIS A 110 18.40 5.85 3.48
C HIS A 110 18.09 7.15 4.23
N PHE A 111 17.29 8.02 3.62
CA PHE A 111 16.93 9.33 4.17
C PHE A 111 15.42 9.47 4.21
N MET A 112 14.88 9.96 5.32
CA MET A 112 13.44 10.17 5.48
C MET A 112 13.03 11.55 4.93
N THR A 113 13.27 11.74 3.64
CA THR A 113 12.72 12.86 2.85
C THR A 113 11.48 12.38 2.09
N GLU A 114 10.60 13.31 1.69
CA GLU A 114 9.36 12.94 0.99
C GLU A 114 9.66 12.14 -0.28
N ASP A 115 10.55 12.65 -1.15
CA ASP A 115 10.92 11.99 -2.41
C ASP A 115 11.52 10.60 -2.21
N ALA A 116 12.33 10.40 -1.17
CA ALA A 116 12.94 9.11 -0.89
C ALA A 116 11.92 8.08 -0.35
N VAL A 117 10.90 8.54 0.37
CA VAL A 117 9.84 7.68 0.93
C VAL A 117 8.82 7.29 -0.14
N ARG A 118 8.54 8.16 -1.12
CA ARG A 118 7.60 7.85 -2.20
C ARG A 118 8.02 6.61 -2.99
N TRP A 119 7.04 5.92 -3.56
CA TRP A 119 7.32 4.89 -4.56
C TRP A 119 7.86 5.55 -5.83
N ALA A 120 8.90 4.93 -6.39
CA ALA A 120 9.44 5.35 -7.67
C ALA A 120 8.65 4.70 -8.82
N PRO A 121 8.53 5.37 -9.98
CA PRO A 121 8.01 4.72 -11.17
C PRO A 121 8.93 3.56 -11.60
N PRO A 122 8.43 2.61 -12.42
CA PRO A 122 9.28 1.57 -12.99
C PRO A 122 10.45 2.18 -13.77
N GLY A 123 11.62 1.52 -13.73
CA GLY A 123 12.82 2.00 -14.44
C GLY A 123 12.75 1.97 -15.98
N ALA A 124 11.57 1.69 -16.54
CA ALA A 124 11.30 1.71 -17.97
C ALA A 124 9.87 2.23 -18.20
N ALA A 125 9.63 2.87 -19.35
CA ALA A 125 8.28 3.21 -19.78
C ALA A 125 7.52 1.93 -20.14
N LEU A 126 6.46 1.64 -19.40
CA LEU A 126 5.62 0.46 -19.60
C LEU A 126 4.20 0.93 -19.91
N ASN A 127 3.64 0.48 -21.02
CA ASN A 127 2.29 0.83 -21.45
C ASN A 127 1.50 -0.44 -21.76
N ILE A 128 0.26 -0.50 -21.27
CA ILE A 128 -0.69 -1.59 -21.45
C ILE A 128 -1.92 -1.01 -22.18
N PRO A 129 -1.90 -0.89 -23.52
CA PRO A 129 -2.97 -0.21 -24.26
C PRO A 129 -4.37 -0.78 -23.98
N ALA A 130 -4.46 -2.10 -23.78
CA ALA A 130 -5.73 -2.79 -23.49
C ALA A 130 -6.37 -2.39 -22.15
N LEU A 131 -5.60 -1.76 -21.26
CA LEU A 131 -6.05 -1.20 -19.98
C LEU A 131 -6.19 0.33 -20.03
N ALA A 132 -5.96 0.99 -21.17
CA ALA A 132 -6.28 2.41 -21.29
C ALA A 132 -7.80 2.62 -21.11
N PHE A 133 -8.20 3.70 -20.45
CA PHE A 133 -9.60 4.00 -20.11
C PHE A 133 -10.52 4.00 -21.33
N ARG A 134 -10.03 4.50 -22.47
CA ARG A 134 -10.73 4.48 -23.78
C ARG A 134 -11.10 3.08 -24.28
N ASN A 135 -10.44 2.04 -23.77
CA ASN A 135 -10.62 0.64 -24.19
C ASN A 135 -11.35 -0.19 -23.12
N LEU A 136 -11.67 0.39 -21.96
CA LEU A 136 -12.44 -0.28 -20.91
C LEU A 136 -13.93 -0.19 -21.20
N ARG A 137 -14.68 -1.19 -20.75
CA ARG A 137 -16.15 -1.22 -20.85
C ARG A 137 -16.77 -1.12 -19.46
N PHE A 138 -17.73 -0.23 -19.30
CA PHE A 138 -18.37 0.04 -18.01
C PHE A 138 -19.89 -0.11 -18.09
N GLU A 139 -20.50 -0.54 -16.99
CA GLU A 139 -21.96 -0.50 -16.82
C GLU A 139 -22.37 0.84 -16.19
N GLY A 140 -22.43 1.88 -17.02
CA GLY A 140 -22.81 3.23 -16.60
C GLY A 140 -21.74 3.98 -15.79
N GLU A 141 -21.31 3.43 -14.65
CA GLU A 141 -20.30 4.02 -13.77
C GLU A 141 -18.89 3.47 -14.08
N PRO A 142 -17.85 4.32 -14.21
CA PRO A 142 -16.48 3.88 -14.47
C PRO A 142 -15.86 2.93 -13.42
N GLY A 143 -16.44 2.83 -12.22
CA GLY A 143 -16.04 1.88 -11.18
C GLY A 143 -16.60 0.46 -11.39
N GLN A 144 -17.58 0.31 -12.27
CA GLN A 144 -18.31 -0.94 -12.48
C GLN A 144 -18.00 -1.51 -13.87
N PRO A 145 -17.34 -2.67 -13.96
CA PRO A 145 -17.06 -3.31 -15.23
C PRO A 145 -18.36 -3.72 -15.92
N ALA A 146 -18.41 -3.62 -17.25
CA ALA A 146 -19.63 -3.93 -18.02
C ALA A 146 -20.12 -5.38 -17.85
N SER A 147 -19.21 -6.33 -17.57
CA SER A 147 -19.53 -7.73 -17.33
C SER A 147 -18.36 -8.46 -16.65
N ALA A 148 -18.60 -9.70 -16.21
CA ALA A 148 -17.53 -10.59 -15.76
C ALA A 148 -16.52 -10.92 -16.88
N GLU A 149 -16.95 -10.90 -18.14
CA GLU A 149 -16.07 -11.11 -19.31
C GLU A 149 -15.14 -9.93 -19.51
N GLU A 150 -15.60 -8.70 -19.23
CA GLU A 150 -14.76 -7.51 -19.26
C GLU A 150 -13.72 -7.54 -18.14
N LEU A 151 -14.08 -7.99 -16.93
CA LEU A 151 -13.10 -8.22 -15.86
C LEU A 151 -12.07 -9.28 -16.25
N ALA A 152 -12.51 -10.39 -16.85
CA ALA A 152 -11.60 -11.43 -17.34
C ALA A 152 -10.65 -10.88 -18.42
N ARG A 153 -11.16 -10.10 -19.39
CA ARG A 153 -10.35 -9.45 -20.42
C ARG A 153 -9.30 -8.52 -19.82
N GLN A 154 -9.65 -7.73 -18.81
CA GLN A 154 -8.71 -6.85 -18.10
C GLN A 154 -7.65 -7.67 -17.36
N ALA A 155 -8.04 -8.74 -16.66
CA ALA A 155 -7.14 -9.63 -15.97
C ALA A 155 -6.18 -10.34 -16.96
N ASP A 156 -6.67 -10.82 -18.09
CA ASP A 156 -5.86 -11.44 -19.14
C ASP A 156 -4.87 -10.45 -19.74
N ALA A 157 -5.31 -9.21 -20.02
CA ALA A 157 -4.44 -8.16 -20.53
C ALA A 157 -3.32 -7.81 -19.54
N LEU A 158 -3.65 -7.66 -18.25
CA LEU A 158 -2.66 -7.40 -17.21
C LEU A 158 -1.71 -8.60 -17.06
N GLY A 159 -2.27 -9.81 -16.92
CA GLY A 159 -1.53 -11.05 -16.73
C GLY A 159 -0.56 -11.34 -17.87
N ALA A 160 -1.02 -11.24 -19.11
CA ALA A 160 -0.19 -11.41 -20.29
C ALA A 160 0.93 -10.36 -20.36
N PHE A 161 0.68 -9.13 -19.93
CA PHE A 161 1.71 -8.08 -19.92
C PHE A 161 2.76 -8.33 -18.83
N VAL A 162 2.35 -8.52 -17.57
CA VAL A 162 3.28 -8.61 -16.44
C VAL A 162 4.11 -9.90 -16.41
N THR A 163 3.64 -10.96 -17.08
CA THR A 163 4.34 -12.26 -17.08
C THR A 163 5.32 -12.45 -18.23
N ARG A 164 5.30 -11.56 -19.25
CA ARG A 164 6.29 -11.54 -20.33
C ARG A 164 7.72 -11.42 -19.76
N PRO A 165 8.70 -12.22 -20.21
CA PRO A 165 10.06 -12.20 -19.68
C PRO A 165 10.71 -10.81 -19.64
N GLU A 166 10.47 -9.97 -20.65
CA GLU A 166 10.97 -8.60 -20.75
C GLU A 166 10.34 -7.65 -19.72
N HIS A 167 9.15 -7.97 -19.21
CA HIS A 167 8.38 -7.13 -18.29
C HIS A 167 8.42 -7.65 -16.85
N ALA A 168 8.47 -8.96 -16.63
CA ALA A 168 8.36 -9.60 -15.33
C ALA A 168 9.33 -9.07 -14.26
N ARG A 169 10.55 -8.69 -14.68
CA ARG A 169 11.55 -8.05 -13.80
C ARG A 169 11.07 -6.73 -13.18
N HIS A 170 10.25 -5.96 -13.90
CA HIS A 170 9.72 -4.69 -13.41
C HIS A 170 8.64 -4.90 -12.35
N PHE A 171 7.96 -6.05 -12.38
CA PHE A 171 6.92 -6.47 -11.43
C PHE A 171 7.41 -7.45 -10.37
N GLN A 172 8.71 -7.79 -10.38
CA GLN A 172 9.34 -8.75 -9.45
C GLN A 172 8.64 -10.12 -9.45
N LEU A 173 8.19 -10.55 -10.62
CA LEU A 173 7.57 -11.85 -10.88
C LEU A 173 8.58 -12.80 -11.52
N ILE A 174 8.38 -14.10 -11.33
CA ILE A 174 9.16 -15.16 -11.97
C ILE A 174 8.35 -15.68 -13.15
N SER A 175 8.85 -15.45 -14.37
CA SER A 175 8.19 -15.93 -15.60
C SER A 175 8.20 -17.46 -15.70
N ALA A 176 7.13 -18.01 -16.28
CA ALA A 176 7.06 -19.43 -16.59
C ALA A 176 8.22 -19.86 -17.51
N GLY A 177 8.82 -21.02 -17.22
CA GLY A 177 9.96 -21.56 -17.98
C GLY A 177 11.30 -20.85 -17.75
N SER A 178 11.34 -19.77 -16.96
CA SER A 178 12.59 -19.12 -16.60
C SER A 178 13.40 -19.93 -15.58
N ARG A 179 14.72 -19.71 -15.54
CA ARG A 179 15.58 -20.29 -14.52
C ARG A 179 15.17 -19.75 -13.14
N LEU A 180 14.88 -20.66 -12.20
CA LEU A 180 14.51 -20.28 -10.85
C LEU A 180 15.68 -19.55 -10.13
N PRO A 181 15.39 -18.44 -9.43
CA PRO A 181 16.35 -17.77 -8.56
C PRO A 181 16.90 -18.68 -7.46
N LYS A 182 18.09 -18.34 -6.95
CA LYS A 182 18.75 -19.10 -5.88
C LYS A 182 17.80 -19.27 -4.66
N GLY A 183 17.71 -20.51 -4.18
CA GLY A 183 16.89 -20.87 -3.02
C GLY A 183 15.39 -21.04 -3.31
N ILE A 184 14.92 -20.76 -4.53
CA ILE A 184 13.57 -21.13 -4.95
C ILE A 184 13.64 -22.48 -5.64
N VAL A 185 12.80 -23.43 -5.21
CA VAL A 185 12.70 -24.76 -5.81
C VAL A 185 11.45 -24.94 -6.68
N GLN A 186 10.44 -24.10 -6.46
CA GLN A 186 9.21 -24.07 -7.24
C GLN A 186 8.63 -22.65 -7.22
N ALA A 187 8.14 -22.18 -8.36
CA ALA A 187 7.36 -20.95 -8.48
C ALA A 187 6.02 -21.30 -9.13
N SER A 188 4.92 -20.92 -8.49
CA SER A 188 3.58 -21.03 -9.07
C SER A 188 3.40 -19.97 -10.17
N PRO A 189 2.45 -20.15 -11.11
CA PRO A 189 2.04 -19.07 -12.01
C PRO A 189 1.65 -17.81 -11.23
N ALA A 190 1.93 -16.64 -11.80
CA ALA A 190 1.39 -15.39 -11.28
C ALA A 190 -0.14 -15.36 -11.51
N ILE A 191 -0.87 -14.87 -10.52
CA ILE A 191 -2.33 -14.80 -10.53
C ILE A 191 -2.73 -13.33 -10.39
N VAL A 192 -3.51 -12.83 -11.34
CA VAL A 192 -4.20 -11.54 -11.20
C VAL A 192 -5.36 -11.74 -10.23
N GLN A 193 -5.27 -11.11 -9.07
CA GLN A 193 -6.26 -11.20 -8.00
C GLN A 193 -7.41 -10.21 -8.24
N SER A 194 -7.08 -9.02 -8.71
CA SER A 194 -8.07 -7.98 -8.99
C SER A 194 -7.55 -7.00 -10.04
N VAL A 195 -8.50 -6.42 -10.79
CA VAL A 195 -8.30 -5.20 -11.57
C VAL A 195 -9.49 -4.31 -11.24
N ARG A 196 -9.23 -3.11 -10.70
CA ARG A 196 -10.28 -2.17 -10.30
C ARG A 196 -9.95 -0.76 -10.74
N VAL A 197 -10.98 0.00 -11.07
CA VAL A 197 -10.86 1.44 -11.28
C VAL A 197 -10.95 2.13 -9.93
N THR A 198 -10.05 3.07 -9.69
CA THR A 198 -10.07 3.95 -8.54
C THR A 198 -10.48 5.34 -8.97
N ARG A 199 -11.34 5.98 -8.18
CA ARG A 199 -11.80 7.36 -8.39
C ARG A 199 -11.43 8.17 -7.15
N ARG A 200 -10.67 9.24 -7.34
CA ARG A 200 -10.15 10.04 -6.22
C ARG A 200 -10.45 11.51 -6.44
N ALA A 201 -11.19 12.10 -5.52
CA ALA A 201 -11.43 13.54 -5.50
C ALA A 201 -10.22 14.23 -4.83
N ALA A 202 -9.62 15.18 -5.54
CA ALA A 202 -8.62 16.07 -5.02
C ALA A 202 -9.29 17.24 -4.25
N PRO A 203 -8.58 17.87 -3.30
CA PRO A 203 -9.11 19.02 -2.55
C PRO A 203 -9.56 20.20 -3.44
N ASP A 204 -9.01 20.32 -4.65
CA ASP A 204 -9.36 21.34 -5.64
C ASP A 204 -10.55 20.95 -6.55
N GLY A 205 -11.20 19.82 -6.29
CA GLY A 205 -12.35 19.34 -7.04
C GLY A 205 -12.01 18.50 -8.29
N ARG A 206 -10.73 18.33 -8.63
CA ARG A 206 -10.35 17.41 -9.71
C ARG A 206 -10.66 15.97 -9.32
N VAL A 207 -11.07 15.16 -10.30
CA VAL A 207 -11.25 13.72 -10.13
C VAL A 207 -10.15 13.01 -10.90
N LEU A 208 -9.33 12.23 -10.20
CA LEU A 208 -8.34 11.36 -10.80
C LEU A 208 -8.90 9.95 -10.93
N PHE A 209 -8.67 9.35 -12.10
CA PHE A 209 -8.93 7.95 -12.36
C PHE A 209 -7.61 7.23 -12.57
N ASP A 210 -7.42 6.13 -11.88
CA ASP A 210 -6.32 5.19 -12.11
C ASP A 210 -6.90 3.78 -12.04
N LEU A 211 -6.29 2.84 -12.76
CA LEU A 211 -6.53 1.42 -12.58
C LEU A 211 -5.52 0.86 -11.57
N VAL A 212 -6.00 -0.02 -10.69
CA VAL A 212 -5.18 -0.77 -9.75
C VAL A 212 -5.34 -2.25 -10.05
N GLY A 213 -4.25 -2.88 -10.46
CA GLY A 213 -4.15 -4.32 -10.68
C GLY A 213 -3.32 -4.96 -9.57
N GLU A 214 -3.81 -6.04 -8.97
CA GLU A 214 -3.07 -6.81 -7.97
C GLU A 214 -2.68 -8.17 -8.55
N VAL A 215 -1.39 -8.45 -8.55
CA VAL A 215 -0.84 -9.69 -9.07
C VAL A 215 -0.03 -10.36 -7.96
N THR A 216 -0.37 -11.59 -7.63
CA THR A 216 0.31 -12.38 -6.59
C THR A 216 1.02 -13.57 -7.19
N GLN A 217 2.07 -14.03 -6.52
CA GLN A 217 2.78 -15.25 -6.88
C GLN A 217 3.32 -15.93 -5.62
N SER A 218 3.18 -17.25 -5.56
CA SER A 218 3.71 -18.09 -4.47
C SER A 218 4.96 -18.83 -4.95
N CYS A 219 5.94 -18.98 -4.05
CA CYS A 219 7.13 -19.79 -4.31
C CYS A 219 7.46 -20.70 -3.13
N THR A 220 7.83 -21.94 -3.42
CA THR A 220 8.47 -22.82 -2.44
C THR A 220 9.96 -22.48 -2.36
N VAL A 221 10.41 -22.12 -1.16
CA VAL A 221 11.79 -21.76 -0.87
C VAL A 221 12.46 -22.86 -0.06
N GLU A 222 13.72 -23.15 -0.38
CA GLU A 222 14.61 -23.97 0.44
C GLU A 222 15.59 -23.10 1.23
N ARG A 223 15.60 -23.26 2.55
CA ARG A 223 16.59 -22.64 3.45
C ARG A 223 16.94 -23.57 4.60
N SER A 224 18.23 -23.82 4.82
CA SER A 224 18.73 -24.61 5.97
C SER A 224 17.99 -25.94 6.13
N GLY A 225 17.82 -26.68 5.03
CA GLY A 225 17.12 -27.96 5.00
C GLY A 225 15.59 -27.89 5.11
N SER A 226 15.01 -26.71 5.32
CA SER A 226 13.57 -26.47 5.43
C SER A 226 12.98 -25.99 4.11
N LEU A 227 11.79 -26.49 3.76
CA LEU A 227 10.98 -26.04 2.63
C LEU A 227 9.75 -25.29 3.15
N PHE A 228 9.47 -24.08 2.66
CA PHE A 228 8.29 -23.31 3.05
C PHE A 228 7.83 -22.38 1.92
N GLU A 229 6.55 -22.01 1.94
CA GLU A 229 5.99 -21.08 0.95
C GLU A 229 6.26 -19.63 1.33
N VAL A 230 6.61 -18.82 0.34
CA VAL A 230 6.69 -17.36 0.44
C VAL A 230 5.74 -16.75 -0.57
N GLN A 231 5.02 -15.70 -0.16
CA GLN A 231 4.19 -14.91 -1.05
C GLN A 231 4.95 -13.67 -1.52
N GLY A 232 4.64 -13.27 -2.74
CA GLY A 232 5.10 -12.04 -3.35
C GLY A 232 4.15 -11.59 -4.43
N GLY A 233 4.58 -10.60 -5.22
CA GLY A 233 3.76 -10.06 -6.29
C GLY A 233 3.97 -8.57 -6.48
N SER A 234 3.10 -7.97 -7.30
CA SER A 234 3.05 -6.54 -7.55
C SER A 234 1.62 -6.02 -7.56
N THR A 235 1.41 -4.91 -6.88
CA THR A 235 0.32 -3.98 -7.15
C THR A 235 0.79 -3.05 -8.26
N VAL A 236 -0.04 -2.86 -9.28
CA VAL A 236 0.29 -2.12 -10.50
C VAL A 236 -0.72 -0.98 -10.61
N ILE A 237 -0.22 0.26 -10.64
CA ILE A 237 -1.05 1.45 -10.82
C ILE A 237 -0.88 1.91 -12.26
N VAL A 238 -1.98 1.98 -12.99
CA VAL A 238 -2.01 2.32 -14.42
C VAL A 238 -2.85 3.58 -14.61
N ASP A 239 -2.32 4.56 -15.34
CA ASP A 239 -3.02 5.81 -15.65
C ASP A 239 -4.12 5.62 -16.72
N PRO A 240 -4.97 6.63 -16.99
CA PRO A 240 -6.02 6.54 -18.01
C PRO A 240 -5.51 6.24 -19.43
N GLU A 241 -4.26 6.54 -19.74
CA GLU A 241 -3.63 6.29 -21.03
C GLU A 241 -3.04 4.86 -21.15
N GLY A 242 -3.08 4.09 -20.06
CA GLY A 242 -2.54 2.73 -19.99
C GLY A 242 -1.08 2.67 -19.55
N ASN A 243 -0.45 3.78 -19.15
CA ASN A 243 0.93 3.77 -18.68
C ASN A 243 1.00 3.29 -17.22
N VAL A 244 1.98 2.45 -16.92
CA VAL A 244 2.26 2.02 -15.55
C VAL A 244 2.95 3.15 -14.80
N ARG A 245 2.23 3.77 -13.85
CA ARG A 245 2.77 4.80 -12.95
C ARG A 245 3.62 4.19 -11.86
N TYR A 246 3.18 3.07 -11.29
CA TYR A 246 3.88 2.38 -10.20
C TYR A 246 3.80 0.87 -10.35
N SER A 247 4.89 0.20 -9.99
CA SER A 247 4.91 -1.21 -9.66
C SER A 247 5.40 -1.35 -8.22
N ILE A 248 4.48 -1.71 -7.33
CA ILE A 248 4.69 -1.77 -5.89
C ILE A 248 4.68 -3.24 -5.51
N PHE A 249 5.84 -3.76 -5.13
CA PHE A 249 6.04 -5.20 -5.09
C PHE A 249 6.50 -5.71 -3.74
N LYS A 250 6.24 -7.00 -3.51
CA LYS A 250 6.88 -7.77 -2.46
C LYS A 250 7.80 -8.81 -3.10
N ARG A 251 9.11 -8.57 -3.05
CA ARG A 251 10.12 -9.37 -3.78
C ARG A 251 10.18 -10.80 -3.27
N LEU A 252 9.92 -11.76 -4.16
CA LEU A 252 10.08 -13.20 -3.88
C LEU A 252 11.54 -13.56 -3.59
N GLU A 253 12.48 -12.84 -4.20
CA GLU A 253 13.94 -13.06 -4.14
C GLU A 253 14.63 -12.50 -2.89
N SER A 254 13.92 -11.79 -2.01
CA SER A 254 14.52 -11.17 -0.84
C SER A 254 15.04 -12.22 0.17
N ASP A 255 16.37 -12.35 0.27
CA ASP A 255 17.00 -13.23 1.27
C ASP A 255 16.63 -12.81 2.70
N GLY A 256 16.63 -11.51 2.98
CA GLY A 256 16.25 -10.97 4.28
C GLY A 256 14.83 -11.39 4.69
N ARG A 257 13.84 -11.29 3.79
CA ARG A 257 12.47 -11.76 4.07
C ARG A 257 12.41 -13.25 4.35
N ARG A 258 13.05 -14.06 3.49
CA ARG A 258 13.10 -15.52 3.66
C ARG A 258 13.78 -15.91 4.97
N ALA A 259 14.83 -15.20 5.36
CA ALA A 259 15.53 -15.38 6.63
C ALA A 259 14.63 -15.02 7.83
N ARG A 260 13.96 -13.86 7.79
CA ARG A 260 13.02 -13.43 8.83
C ARG A 260 11.89 -14.45 9.01
N GLN A 261 11.28 -14.90 7.92
CA GLN A 261 10.20 -15.90 7.97
C GLN A 261 10.69 -17.24 8.50
N HIS A 262 11.84 -17.73 8.03
CA HIS A 262 12.42 -18.98 8.53
C HIS A 262 12.72 -18.89 10.03
N ALA A 263 13.37 -17.81 10.49
CA ALA A 263 13.65 -17.57 11.90
C ALA A 263 12.37 -17.51 12.75
N ALA A 264 11.33 -16.82 12.28
CA ALA A 264 10.04 -16.74 12.97
C ALA A 264 9.37 -18.11 13.08
N MET A 265 9.30 -18.85 11.97
CA MET A 265 8.72 -20.19 11.87
C MET A 265 9.44 -21.22 12.76
N THR A 266 10.77 -21.14 12.88
CA THR A 266 11.53 -22.06 13.72
C THR A 266 11.69 -21.59 15.17
N GLY A 267 11.42 -20.33 15.45
CA GLY A 267 11.57 -19.69 16.76
C GLY A 267 10.23 -19.25 17.35
N PRO A 268 9.98 -17.92 17.49
CA PRO A 268 8.88 -17.39 18.29
C PRO A 268 7.49 -17.80 17.80
N LEU A 269 7.32 -18.07 16.50
CA LEU A 269 6.04 -18.46 15.92
C LEU A 269 5.89 -19.97 15.71
N ARG A 270 6.84 -20.79 16.18
CA ARG A 270 6.85 -22.25 15.92
C ARG A 270 5.53 -22.95 16.25
N ALA A 271 4.82 -22.51 17.28
CA ALA A 271 3.52 -23.06 17.69
C ALA A 271 2.42 -22.97 16.61
N PHE A 272 2.56 -22.02 15.67
CA PHE A 272 1.60 -21.80 14.56
C PHE A 272 1.94 -22.59 13.31
N TRP A 273 3.06 -23.31 13.30
CA TRP A 273 3.54 -24.08 12.16
C TRP A 273 3.56 -25.57 12.46
N GLN A 274 3.49 -26.36 11.40
CA GLN A 274 3.69 -27.80 11.42
C GLN A 274 4.75 -28.18 10.38
N LYS A 275 5.47 -29.26 10.65
CA LYS A 275 6.55 -29.76 9.81
C LYS A 275 6.26 -31.22 9.42
N LYS A 276 6.24 -31.51 8.12
CA LYS A 276 6.13 -32.87 7.57
C LYS A 276 7.35 -33.14 6.68
N GLY A 277 8.26 -33.98 7.15
CA GLY A 277 9.57 -34.14 6.53
C GLY A 277 10.35 -32.81 6.53
N ARG A 278 10.73 -32.32 5.34
CA ARG A 278 11.39 -31.00 5.18
C ARG A 278 10.40 -29.83 5.08
N ARG A 279 9.13 -30.10 4.77
CA ARG A 279 8.13 -29.07 4.44
C ARG A 279 7.48 -28.52 5.70
N TRP A 280 7.44 -27.19 5.79
CA TRP A 280 6.72 -26.46 6.79
C TRP A 280 5.47 -25.83 6.19
N SER A 281 4.37 -25.88 6.93
CA SER A 281 3.13 -25.20 6.58
C SER A 281 2.49 -24.59 7.82
N LEU A 282 1.73 -23.52 7.62
CA LEU A 282 0.89 -22.97 8.67
C LEU A 282 -0.12 -24.03 9.12
N ARG A 283 -0.36 -24.10 10.42
CA ARG A 283 -1.39 -24.99 10.94
C ARG A 283 -2.78 -24.47 10.53
N PRO A 284 -3.72 -25.36 10.16
CA PRO A 284 -5.09 -24.93 9.85
C PRO A 284 -5.78 -24.21 11.02
N ASP A 285 -5.40 -24.51 12.26
CA ASP A 285 -5.94 -23.90 13.49
C ASP A 285 -5.15 -22.67 13.95
N MET A 286 -4.28 -22.09 13.11
CA MET A 286 -3.41 -20.97 13.48
C MET A 286 -4.18 -19.78 14.06
N MET A 287 -5.26 -19.33 13.40
CA MET A 287 -6.07 -18.21 13.90
C MET A 287 -6.69 -18.52 15.26
N ARG A 288 -7.19 -19.75 15.45
CA ARG A 288 -7.74 -20.19 16.74
C ARG A 288 -6.68 -20.12 17.84
N ARG A 289 -5.45 -20.58 17.55
CA ARG A 289 -4.31 -20.52 18.47
C ARG A 289 -3.90 -19.08 18.79
N LEU A 290 -3.92 -18.19 17.80
CA LEU A 290 -3.56 -16.79 17.99
C LEU A 290 -4.51 -16.10 18.97
N HIS A 291 -5.80 -16.41 18.91
CA HIS A 291 -6.83 -15.86 19.79
C HIS A 291 -6.97 -16.60 21.13
N GLY A 292 -6.11 -17.58 21.43
CA GLY A 292 -6.12 -18.30 22.70
C GLY A 292 -7.35 -19.19 22.93
N ALA A 293 -8.20 -19.39 21.93
CA ALA A 293 -9.32 -20.31 22.00
C ALA A 293 -8.77 -21.75 21.99
N ARG A 294 -8.78 -22.41 23.15
CA ARG A 294 -8.43 -23.84 23.25
C ARG A 294 -9.54 -24.70 22.68
#